data_AF-F0ZMB2-F1
#
_entry.id   AF-F0ZMB2-F1
#
_cell.length_a   1.000
_cell.length_b   1.000
_cell.length_c   1.000
_cell.angle_alpha   90.00
_cell.angle_beta   90.00
_cell.angle_gamma   90.00
#
_symmetry.space_group_name_H-M   'P 1'
#
loop_
_entity.id
_entity.type
_entity.pdbx_description
1 polymer ?
#
loop_
_entity_poly.entity_id
_entity_poly.type
_entity_poly.pdbx_seq_one_letter_code
_entity_poly.pdbx_strand_id
1 'polypeptide(L)'
;MNSLIKSTNILKLNSNSLFLSKCNYSVLSQKKFDKIKNKRDKEQRLLKEEKEKFFSEQSSVSVEDLDYPQVLNNVKEKYQKYGAISNHLVAALFRKSKTSEELFQSLAFYKRVGNKSSEFFKPSQKTYIFESFLKNNQIPLFSEMLIHSDKFQIFPQMNVFVKCVSQLLSKHEGEVELAASLLSTYQLRNNLTVPDSFLNSLGKRVDAEGASLKVIDLLKIYPVNLKLGITSDLGKYIIRSAYLEENKEEIYKVLVEKTDKFDQFDVITKSEYVTFEIIANHNVESHKYSNEIINNENVYNQVVKNLEKLLNNENTSENTKNNIKRSISNFTIDPKLKNHFNL
;
A
#
# COMPACT_ATOMS: atom_id res chain seq x y z
N MET A 1 -15.47 -54.55 52.12
CA MET A 1 -14.96 -53.18 51.83
C MET A 1 -13.82 -53.31 50.85
N ASN A 2 -13.95 -52.64 49.71
CA ASN A 2 -13.11 -52.77 48.52
C ASN A 2 -11.77 -52.05 48.69
N SER A 3 -10.69 -52.67 48.23
CA SER A 3 -9.70 -51.99 47.39
C SER A 3 -9.07 -53.01 46.42
N LEU A 4 -9.34 -52.80 45.12
CA LEU A 4 -8.78 -53.56 44.01
C LEU A 4 -7.48 -52.90 43.57
N ILE A 5 -6.38 -53.63 43.67
CA ILE A 5 -5.06 -53.28 43.15
C ILE A 5 -4.83 -54.08 41.85
N LYS A 6 -4.53 -53.34 40.77
CA LYS A 6 -3.67 -53.60 39.58
C LYS A 6 -3.53 -55.07 39.10
N SER A 7 -3.93 -55.38 37.85
CA SER A 7 -3.08 -55.35 36.63
C SER A 7 -1.83 -56.24 36.78
N THR A 8 -1.47 -57.19 35.92
CA THR A 8 -1.51 -57.21 34.44
C THR A 8 -1.06 -58.62 34.00
N ASN A 9 -1.74 -59.25 33.04
CA ASN A 9 -1.32 -60.54 32.49
C ASN A 9 -0.11 -60.37 31.56
N ILE A 10 1.01 -60.99 31.95
CA ILE A 10 2.18 -61.26 31.12
C ILE A 10 1.95 -62.63 30.48
N LEU A 11 1.95 -62.73 29.15
CA LEU A 11 2.12 -64.01 28.45
C LEU A 11 3.43 -64.01 27.66
N LYS A 12 4.20 -65.06 27.92
CA LYS A 12 5.56 -65.34 27.46
C LYS A 12 5.56 -66.04 26.09
N LEU A 13 6.63 -65.74 25.35
CA LEU A 13 7.43 -66.61 24.46
C LEU A 13 6.77 -67.16 23.19
N ASN A 14 7.38 -66.83 22.05
CA ASN A 14 8.00 -67.90 21.28
C ASN A 14 9.31 -67.43 20.63
N SER A 15 10.37 -68.12 21.01
CA SER A 15 11.74 -67.99 20.53
C SER A 15 11.90 -68.83 19.26
N ASN A 16 12.10 -68.17 18.12
CA ASN A 16 12.81 -68.75 16.99
C ASN A 16 13.75 -67.67 16.46
N SER A 17 15.01 -67.73 16.91
CA SER A 17 16.13 -67.05 16.30
C SER A 17 16.49 -67.77 15.01
N LEU A 18 16.45 -67.09 13.86
CA LEU A 18 17.38 -67.31 12.74
C LEU A 18 17.05 -66.33 11.61
N PHE A 19 17.75 -65.20 11.63
CA PHE A 19 18.43 -64.51 10.52
C PHE A 19 18.44 -63.00 10.74
N LEU A 20 19.53 -62.54 11.33
CA LEU A 20 20.05 -61.18 11.17
C LEU A 20 20.51 -61.01 9.71
N SER A 21 19.58 -60.87 8.77
CA SER A 21 19.93 -60.26 7.48
C SER A 21 19.86 -58.75 7.66
N LYS A 22 21.02 -58.10 7.58
CA LYS A 22 21.20 -56.64 7.48
C LYS A 22 20.12 -56.05 6.56
N CYS A 23 19.06 -55.49 7.12
CA CYS A 23 18.16 -54.63 6.36
C CYS A 23 18.91 -53.31 6.10
N ASN A 24 19.43 -53.19 4.89
CA ASN A 24 19.89 -51.91 4.35
C ASN A 24 18.71 -50.94 4.37
N TYR A 25 18.77 -49.92 5.24
CA TYR A 25 17.83 -48.79 5.24
C TYR A 25 18.17 -47.76 4.14
N SER A 26 19.10 -48.06 3.24
CA SER A 26 19.26 -47.30 2.01
C SER A 26 18.26 -47.83 0.98
N VAL A 27 17.50 -46.92 0.35
CA VAL A 27 16.48 -47.17 -0.68
C VAL A 27 15.05 -47.48 -0.18
N LEU A 28 14.56 -46.70 0.78
CA LEU A 28 13.17 -46.23 0.66
C LEU A 28 13.20 -44.97 -0.21
N SER A 29 12.82 -45.09 -1.49
CA SER A 29 12.88 -43.98 -2.47
C SER A 29 12.27 -42.70 -1.89
N GLN A 30 12.97 -41.56 -1.98
CA GLN A 30 12.49 -40.22 -1.57
C GLN A 30 11.02 -39.97 -1.94
N LYS A 31 10.60 -40.43 -3.13
CA LYS A 31 9.22 -40.38 -3.65
C LYS A 31 8.16 -41.01 -2.75
N LYS A 32 8.48 -42.06 -1.97
CA LYS A 32 7.53 -42.70 -1.03
C LYS A 32 7.43 -41.91 0.27
N PHE A 33 8.52 -41.34 0.77
CA PHE A 33 8.52 -40.44 1.93
C PHE A 33 7.76 -39.14 1.62
N ASP A 34 8.00 -38.53 0.45
CA ASP A 34 7.29 -37.34 0.00
C ASP A 34 5.80 -37.60 -0.18
N LYS A 35 5.40 -38.79 -0.69
CA LYS A 35 3.99 -39.19 -0.78
C LYS A 35 3.34 -39.33 0.61
N ILE A 36 4.02 -39.91 1.59
CA ILE A 36 3.49 -40.06 2.95
C ILE A 36 3.37 -38.69 3.64
N LYS A 37 4.39 -37.84 3.50
CA LYS A 37 4.38 -36.47 4.03
C LYS A 37 3.26 -35.64 3.39
N ASN A 38 3.14 -35.66 2.06
CA ASN A 38 2.08 -34.96 1.34
C ASN A 38 0.69 -35.50 1.70
N LYS A 39 0.53 -36.81 1.95
CA LYS A 39 -0.74 -37.38 2.39
C LYS A 39 -1.10 -36.90 3.80
N ARG A 40 -0.14 -36.91 4.73
CA ARG A 40 -0.33 -36.41 6.10
C ARG A 40 -0.65 -34.92 6.14
N ASP A 41 0.07 -34.12 5.37
CA ASP A 41 -0.13 -32.67 5.30
C ASP A 41 -1.47 -32.33 4.62
N LYS A 42 -1.89 -33.12 3.63
CA LYS A 42 -3.21 -33.00 2.99
C LYS A 42 -4.35 -33.43 3.91
N GLU A 43 -4.19 -34.50 4.68
CA GLU A 43 -5.17 -34.95 5.69
C GLU A 43 -5.28 -33.93 6.84
N GLN A 44 -4.17 -33.35 7.32
CA GLN A 44 -4.22 -32.28 8.32
C GLN A 44 -4.87 -31.00 7.79
N ARG A 45 -4.64 -30.65 6.52
CA ARG A 45 -5.28 -29.51 5.88
C ARG A 45 -6.79 -29.74 5.71
N LEU A 46 -7.20 -30.94 5.26
CA LEU A 46 -8.61 -31.31 5.14
C LEU A 46 -9.31 -31.34 6.51
N LEU A 47 -8.69 -31.91 7.54
CA LEU A 47 -9.21 -31.87 8.92
C LEU A 47 -9.34 -30.45 9.47
N LYS A 48 -8.43 -29.54 9.08
CA LYS A 48 -8.52 -28.13 9.45
C LYS A 48 -9.65 -27.42 8.70
N GLU A 49 -9.76 -27.65 7.40
CA GLU A 49 -10.82 -27.10 6.55
C GLU A 49 -12.22 -27.65 6.93
N GLU A 50 -12.33 -28.92 7.31
CA GLU A 50 -13.57 -29.54 7.82
C GLU A 50 -13.93 -29.01 9.20
N LYS A 51 -12.96 -28.82 10.11
CA LYS A 51 -13.21 -28.16 11.40
C LYS A 51 -13.60 -26.69 11.23
N GLU A 52 -13.02 -25.98 10.27
CA GLU A 52 -13.39 -24.61 9.92
C GLU A 52 -14.81 -24.54 9.33
N LYS A 53 -15.21 -25.52 8.49
CA LYS A 53 -16.59 -25.66 7.99
C LYS A 53 -17.58 -25.97 9.11
N PHE A 54 -17.31 -26.98 9.93
CA PHE A 54 -18.17 -27.37 11.06
C PHE A 54 -18.32 -26.23 12.09
N PHE A 55 -17.27 -25.41 12.24
CA PHE A 55 -17.30 -24.21 13.08
C PHE A 55 -18.16 -23.07 12.50
N SER A 56 -18.20 -22.91 11.17
CA SER A 56 -19.06 -21.90 10.53
C SER A 56 -20.55 -22.15 10.78
N GLU A 57 -20.95 -23.41 10.98
CA GLU A 57 -22.33 -23.83 11.25
C GLU A 57 -22.73 -23.68 12.73
N GLN A 58 -21.80 -23.80 13.69
CA GLN A 58 -22.10 -23.62 15.13
C GLN A 58 -21.83 -22.21 15.67
N SER A 59 -21.20 -21.32 14.90
CA SER A 59 -20.78 -19.99 15.36
C SER A 59 -21.83 -18.89 15.16
N SER A 60 -23.10 -19.23 14.88
CA SER A 60 -24.20 -18.30 14.59
C SER A 60 -24.70 -17.49 15.80
N VAL A 61 -23.86 -17.23 16.80
CA VAL A 61 -24.16 -16.22 17.82
C VAL A 61 -23.93 -14.88 17.14
N SER A 62 -25.00 -14.09 16.96
CA SER A 62 -24.91 -12.74 16.42
C SER A 62 -23.94 -11.91 17.26
N VAL A 63 -22.80 -11.55 16.67
CA VAL A 63 -21.79 -10.69 17.30
C VAL A 63 -22.15 -9.20 17.09
N GLU A 64 -23.22 -8.93 16.36
CA GLU A 64 -23.63 -7.57 16.03
C GLU A 64 -24.12 -6.79 17.26
N ASP A 65 -24.73 -7.47 18.23
CA ASP A 65 -25.29 -6.83 19.44
C ASP A 65 -24.31 -6.77 20.61
N LEU A 66 -23.15 -7.42 20.50
CA LEU A 66 -22.16 -7.49 21.57
C LEU A 66 -21.26 -6.24 21.60
N ASP A 67 -20.88 -5.81 22.79
CA ASP A 67 -19.84 -4.79 23.00
C ASP A 67 -18.43 -5.39 22.88
N TYR A 68 -17.41 -4.53 22.82
CA TYR A 68 -16.04 -4.99 22.59
C TYR A 68 -15.55 -6.03 23.65
N PRO A 69 -15.69 -5.79 24.97
CA PRO A 69 -15.31 -6.77 25.98
C PRO A 69 -16.01 -8.13 25.82
N GLN A 70 -17.31 -8.13 25.52
CA GLN A 70 -18.08 -9.36 25.29
C GLN A 70 -17.58 -10.12 24.07
N VAL A 71 -17.31 -9.42 22.95
CA VAL A 71 -16.74 -10.06 21.75
C VAL A 71 -15.37 -10.64 22.08
N LEU A 72 -14.50 -9.91 22.78
CA LEU A 72 -13.16 -10.38 23.15
C LEU A 72 -13.21 -11.65 24.01
N ASN A 73 -14.09 -11.69 25.01
CA ASN A 73 -14.26 -12.88 25.85
C ASN A 73 -14.80 -14.07 25.05
N ASN A 74 -15.84 -13.86 24.24
CA ASN A 74 -16.41 -14.90 23.38
C ASN A 74 -15.36 -15.51 22.44
N VAL A 75 -14.55 -14.63 21.84
CA VAL A 75 -13.48 -14.99 20.92
C VAL A 75 -12.36 -15.76 21.63
N LYS A 76 -11.93 -15.30 22.82
CA LYS A 76 -10.93 -16.01 23.65
C LYS A 76 -11.39 -17.40 24.07
N GLU A 77 -12.63 -17.53 24.55
CA GLU A 77 -13.21 -18.81 24.97
C GLU A 77 -13.30 -19.80 23.81
N LYS A 78 -13.81 -19.36 22.66
CA LYS A 78 -13.87 -20.20 21.45
C LYS A 78 -12.48 -20.64 21.00
N TYR A 79 -11.51 -19.74 21.00
CA TYR A 79 -10.13 -20.09 20.62
C TYR A 79 -9.50 -21.07 21.62
N GLN A 80 -9.70 -20.88 22.92
CA GLN A 80 -9.23 -21.83 23.95
C GLN A 80 -9.86 -23.21 23.81
N LYS A 81 -11.16 -23.28 23.50
CA LYS A 81 -11.90 -24.53 23.39
C LYS A 81 -11.58 -25.32 22.12
N TYR A 82 -11.43 -24.63 20.99
CA TYR A 82 -11.36 -25.28 19.67
C TYR A 82 -9.99 -25.17 18.98
N GLY A 83 -9.08 -24.31 19.47
CA GLY A 83 -7.77 -24.07 18.87
C GLY A 83 -7.80 -23.34 17.52
N ALA A 84 -8.97 -22.95 17.05
CA ALA A 84 -9.19 -22.22 15.81
C ALA A 84 -10.33 -21.21 15.98
N ILE A 85 -10.32 -20.17 15.14
CA ILE A 85 -11.38 -19.17 15.12
C ILE A 85 -11.65 -18.67 13.70
N SER A 86 -12.92 -18.41 13.40
CA SER A 86 -13.33 -17.87 12.11
C SER A 86 -12.85 -16.44 11.91
N ASN A 87 -12.62 -16.09 10.65
CA ASN A 87 -12.24 -14.75 10.23
C ASN A 87 -13.26 -13.66 10.60
N HIS A 88 -14.56 -13.96 10.58
CA HIS A 88 -15.61 -12.99 10.88
C HIS A 88 -15.60 -12.58 12.35
N LEU A 89 -15.30 -13.50 13.27
CA LEU A 89 -15.18 -13.21 14.70
C LEU A 89 -13.95 -12.34 14.98
N VAL A 90 -12.82 -12.63 14.34
CA VAL A 90 -11.61 -11.81 14.46
C VAL A 90 -11.83 -10.42 13.87
N ALA A 91 -12.45 -10.33 12.69
CA ALA A 91 -12.78 -9.04 12.06
C ALA A 91 -13.76 -8.21 12.91
N ALA A 92 -14.69 -8.87 13.62
CA ALA A 92 -15.61 -8.20 14.53
C ALA A 92 -14.90 -7.51 15.71
N LEU A 93 -13.81 -8.06 16.23
CA LEU A 93 -12.99 -7.40 17.27
C LEU A 93 -12.49 -6.04 16.80
N PHE A 94 -11.90 -5.99 15.61
CA PHE A 94 -11.44 -4.73 15.01
C PHE A 94 -12.62 -3.79 14.75
N ARG A 95 -13.73 -4.27 14.19
CA ARG A 95 -14.93 -3.46 13.95
C ARG A 95 -15.44 -2.80 15.24
N LYS A 96 -15.43 -3.55 16.36
CA LYS A 96 -15.96 -3.12 17.66
C LYS A 96 -14.99 -2.29 18.50
N SER A 97 -13.69 -2.34 18.23
CA SER A 97 -12.66 -1.57 18.97
C SER A 97 -12.90 -0.06 18.80
N LYS A 98 -13.29 0.67 19.83
CA LYS A 98 -13.51 2.13 19.79
C LYS A 98 -12.31 2.95 20.26
N THR A 99 -11.40 2.33 21.02
CA THR A 99 -10.19 2.99 21.54
C THR A 99 -8.92 2.34 21.01
N SER A 100 -7.79 3.05 21.09
CA SER A 100 -6.48 2.51 20.72
C SER A 100 -6.10 1.30 21.56
N GLU A 101 -6.49 1.26 22.84
CA GLU A 101 -6.24 0.12 23.72
C GLU A 101 -7.00 -1.12 23.26
N GLU A 102 -8.28 -0.99 22.92
CA GLU A 102 -9.08 -2.09 22.38
C GLU A 102 -8.54 -2.57 21.02
N LEU A 103 -8.07 -1.64 20.18
CA LEU A 103 -7.41 -1.97 18.92
C LEU A 103 -6.12 -2.78 19.16
N PHE A 104 -5.28 -2.39 20.12
CA PHE A 104 -4.07 -3.13 20.45
C PHE A 104 -4.36 -4.50 21.05
N GLN A 105 -5.39 -4.63 21.87
CA GLN A 105 -5.85 -5.93 22.35
C GLN A 105 -6.36 -6.83 21.22
N SER A 106 -7.08 -6.27 20.25
CA SER A 106 -7.50 -6.98 19.03
C SER A 106 -6.31 -7.46 18.22
N LEU A 107 -5.29 -6.60 18.06
CA LEU A 107 -4.06 -6.94 17.34
C LEU A 107 -3.27 -8.04 18.06
N ALA A 108 -3.15 -7.96 19.39
CA ALA A 108 -2.49 -8.99 20.20
C ALA A 108 -3.19 -10.35 20.08
N PHE A 109 -4.53 -10.35 20.11
CA PHE A 109 -5.31 -11.56 19.88
C PHE A 109 -5.10 -12.11 18.46
N TYR A 110 -5.19 -11.26 17.43
CA TYR A 110 -4.97 -11.67 16.04
C TYR A 110 -3.59 -12.31 15.83
N LYS A 111 -2.54 -11.70 16.37
CA LYS A 111 -1.16 -12.22 16.31
C LYS A 111 -1.06 -13.60 16.98
N ARG A 112 -1.77 -13.81 18.10
CA ARG A 112 -1.81 -15.11 18.79
C ARG A 112 -2.48 -16.21 17.97
N VAL A 113 -3.51 -15.88 17.19
CA VAL A 113 -4.23 -16.85 16.34
C VAL A 113 -3.31 -17.42 15.25
N GLY A 114 -2.38 -16.62 14.72
CA GLY A 114 -1.33 -17.08 13.81
C GLY A 114 -1.85 -17.71 12.51
N ASN A 115 -2.54 -16.92 11.67
CA ASN A 115 -3.17 -17.46 10.45
C ASN A 115 -2.35 -17.26 9.17
N LYS A 116 -1.70 -18.35 8.71
CA LYS A 116 -0.85 -18.36 7.51
C LYS A 116 -1.56 -18.15 6.17
N SER A 117 -2.89 -18.07 6.13
CA SER A 117 -3.63 -17.88 4.86
C SER A 117 -3.73 -16.41 4.47
N SER A 118 -3.27 -16.07 3.26
CA SER A 118 -3.46 -14.73 2.66
C SER A 118 -4.93 -14.38 2.39
N GLU A 119 -5.78 -15.39 2.32
CA GLU A 119 -7.23 -15.28 2.12
C GLU A 119 -8.02 -15.34 3.42
N PHE A 120 -7.34 -15.27 4.57
CA PHE A 120 -8.04 -15.38 5.86
C PHE A 120 -9.16 -14.35 5.98
N PHE A 121 -8.92 -13.08 5.64
CA PHE A 121 -9.96 -12.06 5.61
C PHE A 121 -10.56 -11.87 4.22
N LYS A 122 -11.89 -11.75 4.16
CA LYS A 122 -12.62 -11.30 2.97
C LYS A 122 -12.35 -9.80 2.71
N PRO A 123 -12.52 -9.30 1.47
CA PRO A 123 -12.30 -7.89 1.14
C PRO A 123 -13.05 -6.91 2.05
N SER A 124 -14.34 -7.15 2.35
CA SER A 124 -15.13 -6.31 3.25
C SER A 124 -14.56 -6.25 4.68
N GLN A 125 -14.02 -7.37 5.17
CA GLN A 125 -13.40 -7.45 6.49
C GLN A 125 -12.09 -6.66 6.54
N LYS A 126 -11.28 -6.71 5.46
CA LYS A 126 -10.06 -5.90 5.34
C LYS A 126 -10.37 -4.41 5.41
N THR A 127 -11.49 -3.98 4.83
CA THR A 127 -11.98 -2.59 4.93
C THR A 127 -12.30 -2.20 6.38
N TYR A 128 -13.07 -3.01 7.12
CA TYR A 128 -13.40 -2.69 8.51
C TYR A 128 -12.17 -2.69 9.44
N ILE A 129 -11.21 -3.59 9.17
CA ILE A 129 -9.93 -3.58 9.90
C ILE A 129 -9.23 -2.24 9.65
N PHE A 130 -9.05 -1.84 8.38
CA PHE A 130 -8.47 -0.55 8.03
C PHE A 130 -9.21 0.63 8.70
N GLU A 131 -10.54 0.66 8.65
CA GLU A 131 -11.35 1.71 9.29
C GLU A 131 -11.13 1.78 10.80
N SER A 132 -10.87 0.65 11.45
CA SER A 132 -10.53 0.63 12.86
C SER A 132 -9.17 1.29 13.16
N PHE A 133 -8.18 1.13 12.30
CA PHE A 133 -6.91 1.86 12.47
C PHE A 133 -7.09 3.34 12.14
N LEU A 134 -7.88 3.67 11.12
CA LEU A 134 -8.18 5.04 10.74
C LEU A 134 -8.84 5.82 11.88
N LYS A 135 -9.92 5.29 12.48
CA LYS A 135 -10.66 5.99 13.54
C LYS A 135 -9.86 6.17 14.84
N ASN A 136 -8.86 5.31 15.07
CA ASN A 136 -7.97 5.39 16.24
C ASN A 136 -6.66 6.14 15.96
N ASN A 137 -6.54 6.79 14.79
CA ASN A 137 -5.34 7.50 14.36
C ASN A 137 -4.07 6.61 14.35
N GLN A 138 -4.23 5.32 14.05
CA GLN A 138 -3.16 4.31 14.02
C GLN A 138 -2.79 3.89 12.58
N ILE A 139 -2.93 4.80 11.60
CA ILE A 139 -2.54 4.52 10.21
C ILE A 139 -1.04 4.19 10.06
N PRO A 140 -0.11 4.81 10.81
CA PRO A 140 1.30 4.40 10.79
C PRO A 140 1.47 2.93 11.16
N LEU A 141 0.89 2.49 12.27
CA LEU A 141 0.93 1.08 12.68
C LEU A 141 0.30 0.14 11.65
N PHE A 142 -0.85 0.52 11.06
CA PHE A 142 -1.44 -0.29 10.01
C PHE A 142 -0.51 -0.40 8.79
N SER A 143 0.17 0.68 8.43
CA SER A 143 1.11 0.72 7.31
C SER A 143 2.32 -0.18 7.56
N GLU A 144 2.86 -0.21 8.78
CA GLU A 144 3.88 -1.18 9.19
C GLU A 144 3.40 -2.63 9.05
N MET A 145 2.14 -2.90 9.43
CA MET A 145 1.57 -4.24 9.26
C MET A 145 1.47 -4.62 7.78
N LEU A 146 1.19 -3.66 6.90
CA LEU A 146 1.16 -3.89 5.45
C LEU A 146 2.56 -4.13 4.89
N ILE A 147 3.57 -3.41 5.36
CA ILE A 147 4.98 -3.62 5.00
C ILE A 147 5.41 -5.04 5.40
N HIS A 148 5.12 -5.42 6.65
CA HIS A 148 5.42 -6.73 7.22
C HIS A 148 4.27 -7.74 7.06
N SER A 149 3.64 -7.79 5.89
CA SER A 149 2.48 -8.68 5.68
C SER A 149 2.83 -10.17 5.73
N ASP A 150 4.11 -10.54 5.67
CA ASP A 150 4.59 -11.90 5.93
C ASP A 150 4.35 -12.29 7.40
N LYS A 151 4.56 -11.34 8.32
CA LYS A 151 4.35 -11.51 9.76
C LYS A 151 2.89 -11.32 10.16
N PHE A 152 2.24 -10.31 9.59
CA PHE A 152 0.87 -9.94 9.95
C PHE A 152 -0.20 -10.54 9.05
N GLN A 153 0.15 -11.10 7.89
CA GLN A 153 -0.77 -11.84 7.01
C GLN A 153 -2.01 -11.05 6.55
N ILE A 154 -1.89 -9.72 6.46
CA ILE A 154 -2.90 -8.81 5.89
C ILE A 154 -2.46 -8.36 4.50
N PHE A 155 -3.23 -8.74 3.48
CA PHE A 155 -2.97 -8.42 2.07
C PHE A 155 -4.14 -7.60 1.50
N PRO A 156 -4.16 -6.28 1.68
CA PRO A 156 -5.29 -5.46 1.27
C PRO A 156 -5.24 -5.13 -0.23
N GLN A 157 -6.35 -4.64 -0.75
CA GLN A 157 -6.46 -4.20 -2.14
C GLN A 157 -5.76 -2.86 -2.37
N MET A 158 -5.50 -2.55 -3.65
CA MET A 158 -4.86 -1.30 -4.11
C MET A 158 -5.42 -0.04 -3.44
N ASN A 159 -6.74 0.06 -3.34
CA ASN A 159 -7.43 1.21 -2.75
C ASN A 159 -7.03 1.47 -1.28
N VAL A 160 -6.77 0.42 -0.49
CA VAL A 160 -6.32 0.57 0.90
C VAL A 160 -4.89 1.07 0.95
N PHE A 161 -4.00 0.58 0.08
CA PHE A 161 -2.63 1.11 -0.02
C PHE A 161 -2.63 2.60 -0.38
N VAL A 162 -3.40 2.99 -1.41
CA VAL A 162 -3.59 4.40 -1.79
C VAL A 162 -4.09 5.20 -0.59
N LYS A 163 -5.06 4.66 0.17
CA LYS A 163 -5.60 5.35 1.33
C LYS A 163 -4.56 5.53 2.45
N CYS A 164 -3.74 4.53 2.72
CA CYS A 164 -2.68 4.60 3.72
C CYS A 164 -1.62 5.63 3.30
N VAL A 165 -1.10 5.53 2.08
CA VAL A 165 -0.09 6.47 1.57
C VAL A 165 -0.60 7.91 1.66
N SER A 166 -1.84 8.19 1.21
CA SER A 166 -2.36 9.55 1.26
C SER A 166 -2.50 10.06 2.71
N GLN A 167 -3.01 9.24 3.64
CA GLN A 167 -3.16 9.63 5.04
C GLN A 167 -1.81 9.86 5.74
N LEU A 168 -0.79 9.05 5.42
CA LEU A 168 0.57 9.28 5.92
C LEU A 168 1.11 10.63 5.44
N LEU A 169 0.87 10.99 4.18
CA LEU A 169 1.32 12.27 3.62
C LEU A 169 0.52 13.47 4.15
N SER A 170 -0.79 13.32 4.38
CA SER A 170 -1.69 14.44 4.69
C SER A 170 -1.95 14.69 6.17
N LYS A 171 -1.89 13.65 7.02
CA LYS A 171 -2.31 13.76 8.43
C LYS A 171 -1.26 13.30 9.45
N HIS A 172 -0.22 12.59 9.02
CA HIS A 172 0.84 12.12 9.90
C HIS A 172 2.17 12.73 9.48
N GLU A 173 2.38 14.00 9.85
CA GLU A 173 3.62 14.71 9.57
C GLU A 173 4.84 13.91 10.06
N GLY A 174 5.86 13.79 9.22
CA GLY A 174 7.07 13.00 9.49
C GLY A 174 7.04 11.57 8.95
N GLU A 175 5.89 11.04 8.54
CA GLU A 175 5.75 9.65 8.08
C GLU A 175 6.02 9.44 6.57
N VAL A 176 6.76 10.35 5.94
CA VAL A 176 7.07 10.27 4.49
C VAL A 176 7.90 9.03 4.19
N GLU A 177 8.86 8.67 5.06
CA GLU A 177 9.69 7.46 4.94
C GLU A 177 8.84 6.18 5.02
N LEU A 178 7.84 6.18 5.90
CA LEU A 178 6.90 5.07 6.01
C LEU A 178 6.02 4.95 4.76
N ALA A 179 5.58 6.09 4.21
CA ALA A 179 4.85 6.12 2.94
C ALA A 179 5.70 5.59 1.77
N ALA A 180 6.99 5.95 1.71
CA ALA A 180 7.93 5.44 0.70
C ALA A 180 8.15 3.92 0.84
N SER A 181 8.30 3.44 2.07
CA SER A 181 8.46 2.02 2.38
C SER A 181 7.21 1.20 2.02
N LEU A 182 6.03 1.76 2.30
CA LEU A 182 4.75 1.15 1.96
C LEU A 182 4.56 1.06 0.44
N LEU A 183 4.88 2.14 -0.27
CA LEU A 183 4.80 2.19 -1.73
C LEU A 183 5.81 1.23 -2.39
N SER A 184 7.03 1.18 -1.87
CA SER A 184 8.06 0.21 -2.32
C SER A 184 7.58 -1.22 -2.11
N THR A 185 6.98 -1.52 -0.95
CA THR A 185 6.40 -2.84 -0.68
C THR A 185 5.26 -3.17 -1.66
N TYR A 186 4.40 -2.20 -1.97
CA TYR A 186 3.36 -2.38 -2.96
C TYR A 186 3.95 -2.68 -4.35
N GLN A 187 4.97 -1.94 -4.78
CA GLN A 187 5.68 -2.16 -6.04
C GLN A 187 6.32 -3.56 -6.11
N LEU A 188 7.00 -3.98 -5.05
CA LEU A 188 7.62 -5.32 -4.97
C LEU A 188 6.59 -6.45 -5.13
N ARG A 189 5.37 -6.26 -4.63
CA ARG A 189 4.28 -7.24 -4.77
C ARG A 189 3.62 -7.24 -6.14
N ASN A 190 3.80 -6.19 -6.94
CA ASN A 190 3.15 -6.00 -8.24
C ASN A 190 4.21 -6.01 -9.37
N ASN A 191 5.05 -7.05 -9.38
CA ASN A 191 6.07 -7.28 -10.42
C ASN A 191 7.01 -6.08 -10.65
N LEU A 192 7.44 -5.43 -9.57
CA LEU A 192 8.32 -4.26 -9.62
C LEU A 192 7.71 -3.07 -10.39
N THR A 193 6.39 -3.00 -10.51
CA THR A 193 5.70 -1.88 -11.15
C THR A 193 4.59 -1.34 -10.27
N VAL A 194 4.44 -0.01 -10.25
CA VAL A 194 3.26 0.64 -9.71
C VAL A 194 2.36 0.99 -10.89
N PRO A 195 1.12 0.44 -10.97
CA PRO A 195 0.23 0.74 -12.07
C PRO A 195 -0.18 2.22 -12.10
N ASP A 196 -0.38 2.77 -13.29
CA ASP A 196 -0.84 4.17 -13.44
C ASP A 196 -2.17 4.42 -12.72
N SER A 197 -3.04 3.40 -12.63
CA SER A 197 -4.29 3.46 -11.88
C SER A 197 -4.08 3.71 -10.38
N PHE A 198 -3.00 3.19 -9.79
CA PHE A 198 -2.61 3.47 -8.42
C PHE A 198 -2.21 4.94 -8.28
N LEU A 199 -1.30 5.41 -9.14
CA LEU A 199 -0.74 6.76 -9.08
C LEU A 199 -1.79 7.83 -9.34
N ASN A 200 -2.70 7.60 -10.29
CA ASN A 200 -3.83 8.48 -10.55
C ASN A 200 -4.78 8.52 -9.35
N SER A 201 -5.04 7.38 -8.70
CA SER A 201 -5.86 7.31 -7.49
C SER A 201 -5.20 8.02 -6.30
N LEU A 202 -3.88 7.89 -6.18
CA LEU A 202 -3.09 8.61 -5.17
C LEU A 202 -3.16 10.11 -5.42
N GLY A 203 -2.89 10.56 -6.65
CA GLY A 203 -2.95 11.97 -7.05
C GLY A 203 -4.28 12.64 -6.72
N LYS A 204 -5.40 12.01 -7.12
CA LYS A 204 -6.74 12.50 -6.78
C LYS A 204 -6.97 12.63 -5.28
N ARG A 205 -6.43 11.69 -4.49
CA ARG A 205 -6.67 11.65 -3.05
C ARG A 205 -5.81 12.65 -2.28
N VAL A 206 -4.53 12.78 -2.63
CA VAL A 206 -3.67 13.80 -2.01
C VAL A 206 -4.12 15.21 -2.36
N ASP A 207 -4.64 15.43 -3.58
CA ASP A 207 -5.24 16.71 -3.98
C ASP A 207 -6.47 17.04 -3.13
N ALA A 208 -7.40 16.09 -2.99
CA ALA A 208 -8.57 16.25 -2.13
C ALA A 208 -8.21 16.46 -0.65
N GLU A 209 -7.05 15.97 -0.22
CA GLU A 209 -6.54 16.12 1.15
C GLU A 209 -5.60 17.35 1.30
N GLY A 210 -5.38 18.15 0.24
CA GLY A 210 -4.51 19.33 0.28
C GLY A 210 -3.01 19.00 0.42
N ALA A 211 -2.60 17.76 0.14
CA ALA A 211 -1.27 17.23 0.37
C ALA A 211 -0.49 16.93 -0.93
N SER A 212 -0.89 17.52 -2.06
CA SER A 212 -0.23 17.29 -3.37
C SER A 212 1.28 17.55 -3.33
N LEU A 213 1.73 18.59 -2.62
CA LEU A 213 3.17 18.90 -2.50
C LEU A 213 3.94 17.92 -1.63
N LYS A 214 3.30 17.25 -0.66
CA LYS A 214 3.93 16.19 0.14
C LYS A 214 4.32 14.97 -0.70
N VAL A 215 3.73 14.82 -1.89
CA VAL A 215 4.19 13.82 -2.85
C VAL A 215 5.61 14.12 -3.32
N ILE A 216 6.04 15.38 -3.41
CA ILE A 216 7.42 15.70 -3.79
C ILE A 216 8.41 15.15 -2.75
N ASP A 217 8.11 15.32 -1.46
CA ASP A 217 8.95 14.77 -0.38
C ASP A 217 9.06 13.24 -0.50
N LEU A 218 7.94 12.57 -0.81
CA LEU A 218 7.91 11.14 -1.09
C LEU A 218 8.79 10.77 -2.29
N LEU A 219 8.69 11.52 -3.40
CA LEU A 219 9.45 11.25 -4.62
C LEU A 219 10.97 11.43 -4.42
N LYS A 220 11.39 12.39 -3.61
CA LYS A 220 12.81 12.65 -3.28
C LYS A 220 13.46 11.46 -2.59
N ILE A 221 12.76 10.81 -1.66
CA ILE A 221 13.29 9.68 -0.89
C ILE A 221 12.98 8.32 -1.50
N TYR A 222 12.10 8.27 -2.51
CA TYR A 222 11.71 7.01 -3.13
C TYR A 222 12.91 6.31 -3.77
N PRO A 223 13.12 4.99 -3.52
CA PRO A 223 14.31 4.29 -3.98
C PRO A 223 14.58 4.47 -5.47
N VAL A 224 15.78 4.94 -5.82
CA VAL A 224 16.14 5.28 -7.21
C VAL A 224 16.11 4.05 -8.13
N ASN A 225 16.36 2.86 -7.59
CA ASN A 225 16.27 1.59 -8.31
C ASN A 225 14.83 1.14 -8.61
N LEU A 226 13.82 1.77 -7.99
CA LEU A 226 12.41 1.49 -8.22
C LEU A 226 11.78 2.60 -9.06
N LYS A 227 11.38 2.25 -10.28
CA LYS A 227 10.70 3.18 -11.17
C LYS A 227 9.26 3.38 -10.70
N LEU A 228 8.93 4.61 -10.30
CA LEU A 228 7.57 4.99 -9.94
C LEU A 228 6.84 5.63 -11.13
N GLY A 229 7.53 6.48 -11.90
CA GLY A 229 6.93 7.26 -12.99
C GLY A 229 5.97 8.32 -12.46
N ILE A 230 5.90 9.48 -13.10
CA ILE A 230 4.79 10.43 -12.86
C ILE A 230 3.75 10.24 -13.96
N THR A 231 2.49 10.12 -13.57
CA THR A 231 1.36 10.01 -14.50
C THR A 231 0.73 11.37 -14.76
N SER A 232 -0.17 11.41 -15.76
CA SER A 232 -0.87 12.65 -16.14
C SER A 232 -1.61 13.30 -14.97
N ASP A 233 -2.44 12.54 -14.23
CA ASP A 233 -3.19 13.08 -13.08
C ASP A 233 -2.26 13.50 -11.93
N LEU A 234 -1.30 12.67 -11.55
CA LEU A 234 -0.41 12.96 -10.42
C LEU A 234 0.45 14.21 -10.67
N GLY A 235 1.07 14.29 -11.85
CA GLY A 235 1.88 15.44 -12.25
C GLY A 235 1.08 16.73 -12.27
N LYS A 236 -0.13 16.68 -12.85
CA LYS A 236 -1.08 17.79 -12.89
C LYS A 236 -1.40 18.35 -11.51
N TYR A 237 -1.70 17.49 -10.54
CA TYR A 237 -2.01 17.94 -9.18
C TYR A 237 -0.80 18.57 -8.49
N ILE A 238 0.38 17.98 -8.64
CA ILE A 238 1.62 18.54 -8.07
C ILE A 238 1.92 19.91 -8.69
N ILE A 239 1.88 20.02 -10.02
CA ILE A 239 2.16 21.27 -10.75
C ILE A 239 1.22 22.38 -10.32
N ARG A 240 -0.08 22.08 -10.22
CA ARG A 240 -1.09 23.05 -9.78
C ARG A 240 -0.80 23.63 -8.41
N SER A 241 -0.39 22.79 -7.46
CA SER A 241 -0.01 23.24 -6.13
C SER A 241 1.34 23.97 -6.13
N ALA A 242 2.28 23.56 -6.98
CA ALA A 242 3.64 24.11 -7.02
C ALA A 242 3.71 25.55 -7.57
N TYR A 243 2.71 26.02 -8.32
CA TYR A 243 2.71 27.36 -8.91
C TYR A 243 2.80 28.50 -7.89
N LEU A 244 2.46 28.27 -6.63
CA LEU A 244 2.46 29.29 -5.58
C LEU A 244 3.66 29.18 -4.65
N GLU A 245 4.45 28.11 -4.75
CA GLU A 245 5.54 27.82 -3.84
C GLU A 245 6.82 28.58 -4.18
N GLU A 246 7.69 28.86 -3.22
CA GLU A 246 8.97 29.51 -3.48
C GLU A 246 10.00 28.55 -4.10
N ASN A 247 9.91 27.26 -3.81
CA ASN A 247 10.86 26.23 -4.23
C ASN A 247 10.53 25.54 -5.57
N LYS A 248 9.88 26.25 -6.51
CA LYS A 248 9.41 25.69 -7.79
C LYS A 248 10.52 24.99 -8.59
N GLU A 249 11.73 25.54 -8.57
CA GLU A 249 12.88 24.97 -9.27
C GLU A 249 13.23 23.57 -8.75
N GLU A 250 13.26 23.39 -7.43
CA GLU A 250 13.54 22.09 -6.81
C GLU A 250 12.42 21.09 -7.12
N ILE A 251 11.17 21.53 -7.03
CA ILE A 251 10.00 20.72 -7.39
C ILE A 251 10.11 20.24 -8.83
N TYR A 252 10.42 21.15 -9.77
CA TYR A 252 10.57 20.82 -11.18
C TYR A 252 11.68 19.79 -11.42
N LYS A 253 12.86 19.96 -10.79
CA LYS A 253 13.96 18.99 -10.89
C LYS A 253 13.52 17.57 -10.50
N VAL A 254 12.82 17.43 -9.38
CA VAL A 254 12.30 16.12 -8.92
C VAL A 254 11.28 15.56 -9.91
N LEU A 255 10.36 16.39 -10.42
CA LEU A 255 9.36 15.95 -11.39
C LEU A 255 10.02 15.42 -12.67
N VAL A 256 11.01 16.14 -13.20
CA VAL A 256 11.71 15.76 -14.44
C VAL A 256 12.47 14.45 -14.30
N GLU A 257 13.17 14.25 -13.18
CA GLU A 257 13.92 13.02 -12.89
C GLU A 257 13.01 11.78 -12.79
N LYS A 258 11.78 11.96 -12.30
CA LYS A 258 10.81 10.86 -12.12
C LYS A 258 9.86 10.69 -13.31
N THR A 259 9.95 11.54 -14.33
CA THR A 259 9.10 11.45 -15.53
C THR A 259 9.82 10.70 -16.65
N ASP A 260 9.52 9.40 -16.77
CA ASP A 260 10.15 8.51 -17.78
C ASP A 260 9.43 8.50 -19.15
N LYS A 261 8.16 8.92 -19.19
CA LYS A 261 7.27 8.73 -20.35
C LYS A 261 6.55 10.01 -20.76
N PHE A 262 7.27 11.12 -20.76
CA PHE A 262 6.70 12.44 -21.05
C PHE A 262 5.88 12.45 -22.36
N ASP A 263 6.35 11.76 -23.40
CA ASP A 263 5.67 11.69 -24.70
C ASP A 263 4.28 11.05 -24.66
N GLN A 264 3.98 10.26 -23.63
CA GLN A 264 2.69 9.60 -23.46
C GLN A 264 1.64 10.49 -22.77
N PHE A 265 2.04 11.67 -22.29
CA PHE A 265 1.09 12.62 -21.73
C PHE A 265 0.19 13.22 -22.81
N ASP A 266 -1.05 13.50 -22.43
CA ASP A 266 -1.99 14.24 -23.26
C ASP A 266 -1.54 15.71 -23.42
N VAL A 267 -2.14 16.41 -24.39
CA VAL A 267 -1.80 17.81 -24.71
C VAL A 267 -1.91 18.73 -23.50
N ILE A 268 -2.92 18.52 -22.65
CA ILE A 268 -3.16 19.37 -21.48
C ILE A 268 -2.03 19.19 -20.49
N THR A 269 -1.69 17.95 -20.14
CA THR A 269 -0.60 17.71 -19.19
C THR A 269 0.75 18.13 -19.74
N LYS A 270 1.04 17.86 -21.01
CA LYS A 270 2.27 18.37 -21.65
C LYS A 270 2.37 19.88 -21.53
N SER A 271 1.27 20.60 -21.78
CA SER A 271 1.23 22.06 -21.62
C SER A 271 1.43 22.49 -20.17
N GLU A 272 0.82 21.82 -19.18
CA GLU A 272 0.97 22.14 -17.77
C GLU A 272 2.44 21.95 -17.31
N TYR A 273 3.11 20.89 -17.77
CA TYR A 273 4.54 20.66 -17.49
C TYR A 273 5.45 21.72 -18.12
N VAL A 274 5.24 22.05 -19.40
CA VAL A 274 6.05 23.07 -20.10
C VAL A 274 5.80 24.45 -19.50
N THR A 275 4.55 24.80 -19.18
CA THR A 275 4.24 26.04 -18.44
C THR A 275 4.98 26.09 -17.10
N PHE A 276 4.96 24.99 -16.35
CA PHE A 276 5.65 24.93 -15.06
C PHE A 276 7.17 25.01 -15.22
N GLU A 277 7.76 24.37 -16.23
CA GLU A 277 9.18 24.50 -16.56
C GLU A 277 9.57 25.95 -16.81
N ILE A 278 8.83 26.66 -17.67
CA ILE A 278 9.08 28.08 -17.98
C ILE A 278 9.07 28.89 -16.68
N ILE A 279 8.09 28.68 -15.81
CA ILE A 279 7.96 29.45 -14.56
C ILE A 279 9.05 29.08 -13.55
N ALA A 280 9.36 27.79 -13.42
CA ALA A 280 10.32 27.26 -12.45
C ALA A 280 11.77 27.58 -12.82
N ASN A 281 12.05 27.86 -14.10
CA ASN A 281 13.41 27.89 -14.60
C ASN A 281 13.82 29.30 -15.10
N HIS A 282 14.80 29.89 -14.42
CA HIS A 282 15.50 31.10 -14.86
C HIS A 282 16.78 30.82 -15.68
N ASN A 283 17.18 29.54 -15.86
CA ASN A 283 18.44 29.15 -16.52
C ASN A 283 18.25 28.22 -17.73
N VAL A 284 19.08 28.43 -18.75
CA VAL A 284 18.94 27.90 -20.12
C VAL A 284 19.18 26.38 -20.25
N GLU A 285 19.62 25.68 -19.20
CA GLU A 285 20.08 24.29 -19.33
C GLU A 285 19.03 23.21 -19.03
N SER A 286 17.88 23.54 -18.42
CA SER A 286 16.88 22.53 -17.99
C SER A 286 15.72 22.29 -18.96
N HIS A 287 15.94 22.51 -20.27
CA HIS A 287 14.88 22.45 -21.29
C HIS A 287 14.58 21.05 -21.85
N LYS A 288 14.49 20.06 -20.96
CA LYS A 288 14.38 18.66 -21.37
C LYS A 288 13.16 18.39 -22.27
N TYR A 289 12.06 19.11 -22.04
CA TYR A 289 10.80 18.86 -22.74
C TYR A 289 10.39 20.01 -23.66
N SER A 290 10.64 21.27 -23.28
CA SER A 290 10.10 22.43 -24.00
C SER A 290 10.50 22.57 -25.48
N ASN A 291 11.73 22.22 -25.84
CA ASN A 291 12.28 22.53 -27.17
C ASN A 291 11.58 21.80 -28.32
N GLU A 292 11.12 20.57 -28.08
CA GLU A 292 10.44 19.76 -29.09
C GLU A 292 8.92 20.00 -29.08
N ILE A 293 8.37 20.36 -27.92
CA ILE A 293 6.92 20.45 -27.69
C ILE A 293 6.35 21.80 -28.11
N ILE A 294 7.10 22.88 -27.94
CA ILE A 294 6.67 24.22 -28.35
C ILE A 294 6.46 24.32 -29.87
N ASN A 295 7.10 23.43 -30.64
CA ASN A 295 6.85 23.30 -32.07
C ASN A 295 5.52 22.61 -32.40
N ASN A 296 4.87 21.97 -31.43
CA ASN A 296 3.51 21.46 -31.56
C ASN A 296 2.50 22.57 -31.26
N GLU A 297 1.80 23.03 -32.31
CA GLU A 297 0.87 24.16 -32.24
C GLU A 297 -0.23 23.99 -31.19
N ASN A 298 -0.75 22.78 -31.00
CA ASN A 298 -1.78 22.52 -30.00
C ASN A 298 -1.25 22.69 -28.57
N VAL A 299 -0.04 22.19 -28.30
CA VAL A 299 0.57 22.33 -26.98
C VAL A 299 0.98 23.78 -26.74
N TYR A 300 1.58 24.44 -27.74
CA TYR A 300 1.94 25.85 -27.68
C TYR A 300 0.74 26.74 -27.32
N ASN A 301 -0.36 26.63 -28.06
CA ASN A 301 -1.57 27.42 -27.81
C ASN A 301 -2.11 27.21 -26.39
N GLN A 302 -2.01 25.98 -25.88
CA GLN A 302 -2.44 25.69 -24.51
C GLN A 302 -1.46 26.24 -23.46
N VAL A 303 -0.14 26.24 -23.72
CA VAL A 303 0.87 26.88 -22.85
C VAL A 303 0.61 28.38 -22.74
N VAL A 304 0.39 29.06 -23.88
CA VAL A 304 0.04 30.50 -23.92
C VAL A 304 -1.20 30.77 -23.07
N LYS A 305 -2.27 29.99 -23.30
CA LYS A 305 -3.52 30.10 -22.53
C LYS A 305 -3.33 29.91 -21.03
N ASN A 306 -2.48 28.96 -20.62
CA ASN A 306 -2.17 28.73 -19.21
C ASN A 306 -1.43 29.93 -18.60
N LEU A 307 -0.43 30.48 -19.31
CA LEU A 307 0.33 31.65 -18.87
C LEU A 307 -0.54 32.91 -18.77
N GLU A 308 -1.38 33.17 -19.77
CA GLU A 308 -2.36 34.27 -19.74
C GLU A 308 -3.30 34.14 -18.54
N LYS A 309 -3.81 32.93 -18.30
CA LYS A 309 -4.68 32.67 -17.16
C LYS A 309 -3.97 32.97 -15.83
N LEU A 310 -2.69 32.63 -15.69
CA LEU A 310 -1.92 32.90 -14.47
C LEU A 310 -1.65 34.40 -14.29
N LEU A 311 -1.26 35.11 -15.36
CA LEU A 311 -0.99 36.54 -15.32
C LEU A 311 -2.26 37.37 -15.06
N ASN A 312 -3.40 36.92 -15.55
CA ASN A 312 -4.68 37.62 -15.40
C ASN A 312 -5.46 37.20 -14.14
N ASN A 313 -5.01 36.18 -13.39
CA ASN A 313 -5.68 35.76 -12.16
C ASN A 313 -5.50 36.79 -11.04
N GLU A 314 -6.61 37.26 -10.47
CA GLU A 314 -6.63 38.23 -9.37
C GLU A 314 -5.97 37.68 -8.09
N ASN A 315 -6.03 36.37 -7.87
CA ASN A 315 -5.45 35.72 -6.69
C ASN A 315 -3.93 35.49 -6.82
N THR A 316 -3.33 35.77 -7.97
CA THR A 316 -1.87 35.65 -8.15
C THR A 316 -1.22 36.96 -7.75
N SER A 317 -0.25 36.91 -6.82
CA SER A 317 0.42 38.11 -6.34
C SER A 317 1.21 38.80 -7.45
N GLU A 318 1.35 40.13 -7.37
CA GLU A 318 2.09 40.91 -8.38
C GLU A 318 3.56 40.49 -8.47
N ASN A 319 4.18 40.12 -7.34
CA ASN A 319 5.52 39.54 -7.33
C ASN A 319 5.59 38.24 -8.14
N THR A 320 4.62 37.33 -7.97
CA THR A 320 4.56 36.09 -8.76
C THR A 320 4.36 36.40 -10.24
N LYS A 321 3.49 37.35 -10.60
CA LYS A 321 3.29 37.78 -11.99
C LYS A 321 4.57 38.35 -12.62
N ASN A 322 5.28 39.19 -11.89
CA ASN A 322 6.56 39.77 -12.35
C ASN A 322 7.64 38.70 -12.52
N ASN A 323 7.69 37.72 -11.62
CA ASN A 323 8.59 36.57 -11.75
C ASN A 323 8.24 35.74 -12.99
N ILE A 324 6.96 35.47 -13.26
CA ILE A 324 6.52 34.77 -14.48
C ILE A 324 6.95 35.54 -15.73
N LYS A 325 6.69 36.86 -15.81
CA LYS A 325 7.11 37.70 -16.94
C LYS A 325 8.62 37.64 -17.13
N ARG A 326 9.41 37.77 -16.05
CA ARG A 326 10.87 37.66 -16.09
C ARG A 326 11.32 36.28 -16.59
N SER A 327 10.67 35.20 -16.16
CA SER A 327 10.97 33.87 -16.66
C SER A 327 10.68 33.74 -18.15
N ILE A 328 9.56 34.28 -18.65
CA ILE A 328 9.25 34.32 -20.09
C ILE A 328 10.32 35.11 -20.86
N SER A 329 10.74 36.28 -20.37
CA SER A 329 11.81 37.08 -20.98
C SER A 329 13.16 36.36 -20.96
N ASN A 330 13.43 35.56 -19.94
CA ASN A 330 14.67 34.79 -19.83
C ASN A 330 14.61 33.46 -20.60
N PHE A 331 13.42 33.00 -20.98
CA PHE A 331 13.24 31.78 -21.75
C PHE A 331 13.81 31.98 -23.16
N THR A 332 14.99 31.43 -23.39
CA THR A 332 15.84 31.72 -24.56
C THR A 332 15.42 30.99 -25.83
N ILE A 333 14.63 29.91 -25.73
CA ILE A 333 14.39 29.03 -26.88
C ILE A 333 13.17 29.42 -27.74
N ASP A 334 12.26 30.28 -27.26
CA ASP A 334 11.12 30.69 -28.08
C ASP A 334 10.89 32.21 -28.16
N PRO A 335 11.35 32.88 -29.23
CA PRO A 335 11.03 34.28 -29.46
C PRO A 335 9.52 34.54 -29.68
N LYS A 336 8.70 33.53 -30.02
CA LYS A 336 7.25 33.69 -30.18
C LYS A 336 6.56 34.01 -28.86
N LEU A 337 6.98 33.40 -27.75
CA LEU A 337 6.43 33.70 -26.42
C LEU A 337 6.70 35.14 -26.00
N LYS A 338 7.94 35.63 -26.19
CA LYS A 338 8.30 37.03 -25.87
C LYS A 338 7.46 38.03 -26.68
N ASN A 339 7.35 37.77 -27.98
CA ASN A 339 6.53 38.59 -28.87
C ASN A 339 5.04 38.56 -28.49
N HIS A 340 4.49 37.39 -28.10
CA HIS A 340 3.08 37.27 -27.69
C HIS A 340 2.77 38.08 -26.43
N PHE A 341 3.68 38.10 -25.45
CA PHE A 341 3.48 38.82 -24.20
C PHE A 341 4.01 40.26 -24.21
N ASN A 342 4.56 40.75 -25.32
CA ASN A 342 5.21 42.07 -25.46
C ASN A 342 6.30 42.33 -24.41
N LEU A 343 7.20 41.36 -24.21
CA LEU A 343 8.23 41.33 -23.17
C LEU A 343 9.67 41.43 -23.68
#